data_AF-A0A2E6UQ31-F1
#
_entry.id   AF-A0A2E6UQ31-F1
#
_cell.length_a   1.000
_cell.length_b   1.000
_cell.length_c   1.000
_cell.angle_alpha   90.00
_cell.angle_beta   90.00
_cell.angle_gamma   90.00
#
_symmetry.space_group_name_H-M   'P 1'
#
loop_
_entity.id
_entity.type
_entity.pdbx_description
1 polymer ?
#
loop_
_entity_poly.entity_id
_entity_poly.type
_entity_poly.pdbx_seq_one_letter_code
_entity_poly.pdbx_strand_id
1 'polypeptide(L)' 'NFDNLQSSWVTQGPKIGQVSLYYGANDMGSTMMEENVVAAAGTVYCMDEEEIKRLIIDGGFTPQRRNMQYQPVD' A
#
# COMPACT_ATOMS: atom_id res chain seq x y z
N ASN A 1 -19.78 2.96 -10.14
CA ASN A 1 -19.15 2.39 -8.94
C ASN A 1 -17.68 2.16 -9.25
N PHE A 2 -16.83 1.91 -8.24
CA PHE A 2 -15.39 1.66 -8.42
C PHE A 2 -14.98 0.34 -7.76
N ASP A 3 -14.23 -0.49 -8.48
CA ASP A 3 -13.85 -1.83 -7.99
C ASP A 3 -12.62 -1.80 -7.07
N ASN A 4 -11.75 -0.79 -7.22
CA ASN A 4 -10.50 -0.70 -6.48
C ASN A 4 -10.36 0.65 -5.77
N LEU A 5 -9.91 0.59 -4.51
CA LEU A 5 -9.70 1.74 -3.66
C LEU A 5 -8.29 1.65 -3.05
N GLN A 6 -7.45 2.63 -3.39
CA GLN A 6 -6.08 2.71 -2.90
C GLN A 6 -6.01 3.38 -1.53
N SER A 7 -5.23 2.80 -0.63
CA SER A 7 -4.90 3.37 0.67
C SER A 7 -3.87 4.51 0.54
N SER A 8 -3.98 5.52 1.40
CA SER A 8 -3.08 6.69 1.42
C SER A 8 -1.92 6.52 2.39
N TRP A 9 -1.32 5.33 2.45
CA TRP A 9 -0.28 5.02 3.45
C TRP A 9 1.00 5.86 3.28
N VAL A 10 1.34 6.30 2.07
CA VAL A 10 2.56 7.10 1.82
C VAL A 10 2.55 8.41 2.61
N THR A 11 1.37 9.01 2.76
CA THR A 11 1.19 10.27 3.49
C THR A 11 0.69 10.05 4.93
N GLN A 12 -0.23 9.10 5.14
CA GLN A 12 -0.90 8.87 6.42
C GLN A 12 -0.20 7.83 7.32
N GLY A 13 0.73 7.07 6.73
CA GLY A 13 1.53 6.08 7.40
C GLY A 13 1.02 4.64 7.36
N PRO A 14 1.89 3.68 7.73
CA PRO A 14 1.66 2.25 7.61
C PRO A 14 0.38 1.77 8.28
N LYS A 15 0.12 2.26 9.50
CA LYS A 15 -1.03 1.85 10.30
C LYS A 15 -2.35 2.35 9.75
N ILE A 16 -2.39 3.57 9.20
CA ILE A 16 -3.59 4.06 8.51
C ILE A 16 -3.83 3.26 7.22
N GLY A 17 -2.77 2.92 6.49
CA GLY A 17 -2.84 1.99 5.36
C GLY A 17 -3.49 0.66 5.75
N GLN A 18 -2.98 -0.01 6.78
CA GLN A 18 -3.53 -1.26 7.31
C GLN A 18 -5.00 -1.12 7.75
N VAL A 19 -5.35 -0.04 8.47
CA VAL A 19 -6.74 0.19 8.91
C VAL A 19 -7.68 0.35 7.71
N SER A 20 -7.24 1.03 6.64
CA SER A 20 -8.11 1.27 5.47
C SER A 20 -8.59 0.00 4.77
N LEU A 21 -7.86 -1.12 4.90
CA LEU A 21 -8.26 -2.42 4.36
C LEU A 21 -9.61 -2.91 4.93
N TYR A 22 -9.90 -2.56 6.19
CA TYR A 22 -11.17 -2.88 6.83
C TYR A 22 -12.33 -1.99 6.38
N TYR A 23 -12.04 -0.92 5.65
CA TYR A 23 -13.03 0.08 5.21
C TYR A 23 -13.15 0.14 3.68
N GLY A 24 -12.78 -0.94 2.99
CA GLY A 24 -13.01 -1.12 1.55
C GLY A 24 -11.81 -0.82 0.67
N ALA A 25 -10.67 -0.37 1.22
CA ALA A 25 -9.44 -0.34 0.45
C ALA A 25 -8.99 -1.78 0.15
N ASN A 26 -8.59 -2.03 -1.09
CA ASN A 26 -8.03 -3.31 -1.52
C ASN A 26 -6.66 -3.15 -2.18
N ASP A 27 -6.12 -1.94 -2.17
CA ASP A 27 -4.87 -1.60 -2.82
C ASP A 27 -3.97 -0.81 -1.88
N MET A 28 -2.85 -1.42 -1.50
CA MET A 28 -1.79 -0.78 -0.73
C MET A 28 -0.84 0.03 -1.63
N GLY A 29 -1.22 0.35 -2.87
CA GLY A 29 -0.37 1.12 -3.79
C GLY A 29 0.89 0.35 -4.23
N SER A 30 1.81 1.07 -4.88
CA SER A 30 3.12 0.52 -5.26
C SER A 30 4.12 0.57 -4.11
N THR A 31 5.11 -0.31 -4.13
CA THR A 31 6.27 -0.22 -3.23
C THR A 31 7.07 1.04 -3.55
N MET A 32 7.55 1.72 -2.51
CA MET A 32 8.43 2.87 -2.68
C MET A 32 9.86 2.35 -2.81
N MET A 33 10.36 2.26 -4.04
CA MET A 33 11.78 1.98 -4.30
C MET A 33 12.54 3.31 -4.27
N GLU A 34 13.00 3.71 -3.08
CA GLU A 34 13.94 4.83 -2.84
C GLU A 34 13.89 5.96 -3.88
N GLU A 35 12.85 6.80 -3.85
CA GLU A 35 12.83 7.99 -4.71
C GLU A 35 13.44 9.20 -3.99
N ASN A 36 14.57 9.67 -4.52
CA ASN A 36 15.19 10.96 -4.19
C ASN A 36 14.24 12.17 -4.31
N VAL A 37 13.04 12.01 -4.87
CA VAL A 37 12.04 13.08 -5.07
C VAL A 37 11.23 13.33 -3.80
N VAL A 38 11.07 12.32 -2.95
CA VAL A 38 10.07 12.37 -1.86
C VAL A 38 10.64 12.92 -0.56
N ALA A 39 11.96 12.89 -0.39
CA ALA A 39 12.66 13.58 0.69
C ALA A 39 12.35 15.10 0.75
N ALA A 40 11.98 15.70 -0.39
CA ALA A 40 11.62 17.11 -0.46
C ALA A 40 10.25 17.45 0.17
N ALA A 41 9.38 16.47 0.39
CA ALA A 41 8.00 16.67 0.86
C ALA A 41 7.82 16.62 2.40
N GLY A 42 8.90 16.41 3.17
CA GLY A 42 8.92 16.61 4.63
C GLY A 42 8.22 15.56 5.50
N THR A 43 7.39 14.68 4.91
CA THR A 43 6.84 13.50 5.59
C THR A 43 6.52 12.45 4.56
N VAL A 44 7.31 11.38 4.54
CA VAL A 44 6.95 10.20 3.76
C VAL A 44 7.42 8.95 4.45
N TYR A 45 6.46 8.05 4.62
CA TYR A 45 6.74 6.70 5.02
C TYR A 45 7.26 5.96 3.79
N CYS A 46 8.37 5.26 3.97
CA CYS A 46 8.92 4.36 2.97
C CYS A 46 8.65 2.95 3.46
N MET A 47 7.85 2.20 2.72
CA MET A 47 7.62 0.78 2.98
C MET A 47 8.11 -0.01 1.78
N ASP A 48 8.94 -1.01 2.05
CA ASP A 48 9.29 -2.02 1.07
C ASP A 48 8.15 -3.02 0.90
N GLU A 49 8.33 -3.96 -0.02
CA GLU A 49 7.34 -4.99 -0.32
C GLU A 49 7.02 -5.88 0.88
N GLU A 50 8.04 -6.23 1.67
CA GLU A 50 7.89 -7.14 2.80
C GLU A 50 7.13 -6.48 3.94
N GLU A 51 7.32 -5.19 4.17
CA GLU A 51 6.55 -4.43 5.14
C GLU A 51 5.07 -4.32 4.73
N ILE A 52 4.79 -4.05 3.45
CA ILE A 52 3.41 -4.04 2.93
C ILE A 52 2.77 -5.42 3.11
N LYS A 53 3.44 -6.50 2.72
CA LYS A 53 2.94 -7.88 2.90
C LYS A 53 2.65 -8.17 4.36
N ARG A 54 3.58 -7.85 5.27
CA ARG A 54 3.42 -8.05 6.71
C ARG A 54 2.18 -7.33 7.22
N LEU A 55 1.95 -6.07 6.85
CA LEU A 55 0.78 -5.30 7.30
C LEU A 55 -0.53 -5.91 6.78
N ILE A 56 -0.55 -6.39 5.54
CA ILE A 56 -1.73 -7.06 4.97
C ILE A 56 -2.02 -8.35 5.76
N ILE A 57 -1.00 -9.19 5.99
CA ILE A 57 -1.10 -10.47 6.72
C ILE A 57 -1.51 -10.24 8.18
N ASP A 58 -0.86 -9.31 8.88
CA ASP A 58 -1.19 -8.94 10.26
C ASP A 58 -2.62 -8.38 10.38
N GLY A 59 -3.16 -7.82 9.29
CA GLY A 59 -4.54 -7.39 9.17
C GLY A 59 -5.54 -8.51 8.86
N GLY A 60 -5.09 -9.76 8.73
CA GLY A 60 -5.95 -10.90 8.38
C GLY A 60 -6.34 -10.98 6.90
N PHE A 61 -5.64 -10.26 6.03
CA PHE A 61 -5.87 -10.24 4.58
C PHE A 61 -4.78 -11.03 3.84
N THR A 62 -5.03 -11.35 2.57
CA THR A 62 -4.06 -12.03 1.69
C THR A 62 -3.37 -11.01 0.78
N PRO A 63 -2.03 -10.84 0.85
CA PRO A 63 -1.32 -9.97 -0.08
C PRO A 63 -1.30 -10.57 -1.48
N GLN A 64 -1.58 -9.74 -2.48
CA GLN A 64 -1.52 -10.11 -3.90
C GLN A 64 -0.76 -9.04 -4.68
N ARG A 65 0.32 -9.42 -5.34
CA ARG A 65 1.00 -8.55 -6.31
C ARG A 65 0.11 -8.40 -7.55
N ARG A 66 0.02 -7.18 -8.07
CA ARG A 66 -0.81 -6.85 -9.23
C ARG A 66 -0.03 -6.06 -10.28
N ASN A 67 -0.46 -6.14 -11.54
CA ASN A 67 -0.06 -5.19 -12.57
C ASN A 67 -0.92 -3.90 -12.54
N MET A 68 -0.67 -2.98 -13.47
CA MET A 68 -1.42 -1.72 -13.59
C MET A 68 -2.89 -1.92 -14.00
N GLN A 69 -3.22 -3.07 -14.57
CA GLN A 69 -4.57 -3.50 -14.93
C GLN A 69 -5.27 -4.24 -13.78
N TYR A 70 -4.70 -4.25 -12.57
CA TYR A 70 -5.22 -4.96 -11.38
C TYR A 70 -5.33 -6.48 -11.57
N GLN A 71 -4.57 -7.05 -12.48
CA GLN A 71 -4.49 -8.50 -12.64
C GLN A 71 -3.41 -9.06 -11.69
N PRO A 72 -3.67 -10.21 -11.04
CA PRO A 72 -2.66 -10.93 -10.28
C PRO A 72 -1.43 -11.21 -11.12
N VAL A 73 -0.26 -11.01 -10.52
CA VAL A 73 1.04 -11.40 -11.07
C VAL A 73 1.83 -12.13 -9.99
N ASP A 74 2.73 -13.02 -10.40
CA ASP A 74 3.60 -13.79 -9.51
C ASP A 74 4.75 -12.93 -8.95
#